data_AF-A0A512C1Z7-F1
#
_entry.id   AF-A0A512C1Z7-F1
#
_cell.length_a   1.000
_cell.length_b   1.000
_cell.length_c   1.000
_cell.angle_alpha   90.00
_cell.angle_beta   90.00
_cell.angle_gamma   90.00
#
_symmetry.space_group_name_H-M   'P 1'
#
loop_
_entity.id
_entity.type
_entity.pdbx_description
1 polymer ?
#
loop_
_entity_poly.entity_id
_entity_poly.type
_entity_poly.pdbx_seq_one_letter_code
_entity_poly.pdbx_strand_id
1 'polypeptide(L)' 'MERFVVTRPREHLWLVSHDGQALAIYPTEGEALSFTFKRAAQRRREGVKTVVVITQAQEKGREPEA' A
#
# COMPACT_ATOMS: atom_id res chain seq x y z
N MET A 1 10.27 10.26 -8.90
CA MET A 1 9.91 8.82 -8.78
C MET A 1 8.86 8.78 -7.69
N GLU A 2 7.65 8.35 -8.03
CA GLU A 2 6.53 8.31 -7.07
C GLU A 2 6.44 6.95 -6.41
N ARG A 3 6.10 6.93 -5.11
CA ARG A 3 5.97 5.71 -4.33
C ARG A 3 4.56 5.58 -3.80
N PHE A 4 3.88 4.51 -4.23
CA PHE A 4 2.65 4.04 -3.60
C PHE A 4 2.98 2.93 -2.62
N VAL A 5 2.40 2.99 -1.42
CA VAL A 5 2.54 1.95 -0.40
C VAL A 5 1.16 1.42 -0.06
N VAL A 6 0.98 0.11 -0.18
CA VAL A 6 -0.23 -0.60 0.22
C VAL A 6 0.09 -1.33 1.51
N THR A 7 -0.53 -0.92 2.61
CA THR A 7 -0.30 -1.47 3.95
C THR A 7 -1.57 -2.09 4.50
N ARG A 8 -1.46 -3.23 5.18
CA ARG A 8 -2.55 -3.80 6.01
C ARG A 8 -2.32 -3.44 7.49
N PRO A 9 -2.76 -2.27 7.97
CA PRO A 9 -2.54 -1.85 9.36
C PRO A 9 -3.36 -2.64 10.38
N ARG A 10 -4.49 -3.24 9.94
CA ARG A 10 -5.39 -4.06 10.76
C ARG A 10 -5.93 -5.20 9.89
N GLU A 11 -6.40 -6.28 10.51
CA GLU A 11 -6.87 -7.46 9.77
C GLU A 11 -7.93 -7.15 8.69
N HIS A 12 -8.75 -6.12 8.88
CA HIS A 12 -9.89 -5.84 7.98
C HIS A 12 -9.75 -4.58 7.14
N LEU A 13 -8.58 -3.94 7.09
CA LEU A 13 -8.40 -2.68 6.36
C LEU A 13 -7.06 -2.64 5.63
N TRP A 14 -7.12 -2.10 4.42
CA TRP A 14 -5.97 -1.86 3.55
C TRP A 14 -5.85 -0.36 3.28
N LEU A 15 -4.70 0.20 3.66
CA LEU A 15 -4.37 1.61 3.48
C LEU A 15 -3.46 1.77 2.26
N VAL A 16 -3.82 2.66 1.35
CA VAL A 16 -2.96 3.12 0.27
C VAL A 16 -2.39 4.47 0.66
N SER A 17 -1.07 4.59 0.68
CA SER A 17 -0.35 5.83 0.92
C SER A 17 0.45 6.24 -0.32
N HIS A 18 0.62 7.54 -0.52
CA HIS A 18 1.44 8.13 -1.58
C HIS A 18 2.34 9.18 -0.94
N ASP A 19 3.65 9.07 -1.18
CA ASP A 19 4.67 9.98 -0.61
C ASP A 19 4.53 10.21 0.91
N GLY A 20 4.19 9.13 1.64
CA GLY A 20 4.03 9.14 3.10
C GLY A 20 2.67 9.63 3.60
N GLN A 21 1.77 10.08 2.71
CA GLN A 21 0.43 10.53 3.06
C GLN A 21 -0.62 9.48 2.74
N ALA A 22 -1.58 9.30 3.65
CA ALA A 22 -2.73 8.43 3.43
C ALA A 22 -3.59 8.96 2.28
N LEU A 23 -3.78 8.14 1.24
CA LEU A 23 -4.53 8.51 0.04
C LEU A 23 -5.93 7.90 0.03
N ALA A 24 -6.06 6.62 0.40
CA ALA A 24 -7.33 5.90 0.40
C ALA A 24 -7.30 4.67 1.31
N ILE A 25 -8.47 4.22 1.76
CA ILE A 25 -8.67 3.04 2.60
C ILE A 25 -9.66 2.11 1.91
N TYR A 26 -9.38 0.81 1.91
CA TYR A 26 -10.19 -0.23 1.29
C TYR A 26 -10.44 -1.39 2.26
N PRO A 27 -11.60 -2.07 2.17
CA PRO A 27 -11.89 -3.24 2.98
C PRO A 27 -11.12 -4.48 2.51
N THR A 28 -10.73 -4.55 1.23
CA THR A 28 -10.02 -5.70 0.66
C THR A 28 -8.67 -5.34 0.03
N GLU A 29 -7.77 -6.32 -0.01
CA GLU A 29 -6.47 -6.18 -0.69
C GLU A 29 -6.67 -5.92 -2.18
N GLY A 30 -7.58 -6.66 -2.81
CA GLY A 30 -7.85 -6.58 -4.24
C GLY A 30 -8.31 -5.18 -4.68
N GLU A 31 -9.16 -4.52 -3.88
CA GLU A 31 -9.59 -3.15 -4.16
C GLU A 31 -8.43 -2.16 -4.00
N ALA A 32 -7.63 -2.30 -2.94
CA ALA A 32 -6.47 -1.46 -2.71
C ALA A 32 -5.45 -1.57 -3.86
N LEU A 33 -5.11 -2.81 -4.26
CA LEU A 33 -4.21 -3.07 -5.37
C LEU A 33 -4.77 -2.58 -6.69
N SER A 34 -6.05 -2.84 -6.98
CA SER A 34 -6.71 -2.37 -8.20
C SER A 34 -6.66 -0.85 -8.32
N PHE A 35 -6.94 -0.14 -7.24
CA PHE A 35 -6.81 1.32 -7.20
C PHE A 35 -5.36 1.77 -7.41
N THR A 36 -4.41 1.19 -6.68
CA THR A 36 -2.99 1.58 -6.75
C THR A 36 -2.41 1.31 -8.14
N PHE A 37 -2.72 0.17 -8.76
CA PHE A 37 -2.24 -0.13 -10.11
C PHE A 37 -2.89 0.75 -11.18
N LYS A 38 -4.17 1.12 -11.06
CA LYS A 38 -4.80 2.12 -11.95
C LYS A 38 -4.07 3.47 -11.86
N ARG A 39 -3.73 3.92 -10.65
CA ARG A 39 -2.95 5.16 -10.43
C ARG A 39 -1.54 5.05 -10.98
N ALA A 40 -0.83 3.95 -10.72
CA ALA A 40 0.51 3.73 -11.24
C ALA A 40 0.53 3.66 -12.77
N ALA A 41 -0.47 3.04 -13.39
CA ALA A 41 -0.62 3.01 -14.85
C ALA A 41 -0.87 4.41 -15.42
N GLN A 42 -1.67 5.24 -14.75
CA GLN A 42 -1.86 6.65 -15.13
C GLN A 42 -0.53 7.42 -15.08
N ARG A 43 0.19 7.35 -13.94
CA ARG A 43 1.49 8.03 -13.76
C ARG A 43 2.53 7.59 -14.78
N ARG A 44 2.54 6.30 -15.11
CA ARG A 44 3.40 5.77 -16.19
C ARG A 44 3.10 6.41 -17.54
N ARG A 45 1.81 6.62 -17.89
CA ARG A 45 1.43 7.30 -19.14
C ARG A 45 1.86 8.76 -19.16
N GLU A 46 1.95 9.39 -17.99
CA GLU A 46 2.48 10.75 -17.80
C GLU A 46 4.02 10.79 -17.78
N GLY A 47 4.71 9.67 -18.05
CA GLY A 47 6.18 9.58 -18.07
C GLY A 47 6.82 9.49 -16.69
N VAL A 48 6.02 9.32 -15.62
CA VAL A 48 6.51 9.28 -14.25
C VAL A 48 6.86 7.85 -13.85
N LYS A 49 8.11 7.62 -13.45
CA LYS A 49 8.56 6.37 -12.83
C LYS A 49 7.85 6.17 -11.49
N THR A 50 7.16 5.05 -11.36
CA THR A 50 6.33 4.71 -10.20
C THR A 50 6.76 3.38 -9.60
N VAL A 51 6.77 3.29 -8.28
CA VAL A 51 6.96 2.03 -7.54
C VAL A 51 5.77 1.78 -6.63
N VAL A 52 5.31 0.53 -6.61
CA VAL A 52 4.28 0.04 -5.69
C VAL A 52 4.95 -0.87 -4.69
N VAL A 53 4.78 -0.58 -3.41
CA VAL A 53 5.30 -1.41 -2.30
C VAL A 53 4.12 -1.96 -1.54
N ILE A 54 4.09 -3.27 -1.34
CA ILE A 54 3.08 -3.95 -0.55
C ILE A 54 3.73 -4.38 0.76
N THR A 55 3.15 -3.97 1.89
CA THR A 55 3.66 -4.27 3.23
C THR A 55 2.52 -4.79 4.09
N GLN A 56 2.79 -5.77 4.93
CA GLN A 56 1.90 -6.11 6.04
C GLN A 56 2.42 -5.41 7.30
N ALA A 57 1.53 -5.04 8.22
CA ALA A 57 1.99 -4.64 9.54
C ALA A 57 2.80 -5.81 10.12
N GLN A 58 4.08 -5.59 10.44
CA GLN A 58 4.79 -6.54 11.30
C GLN A 58 4.04 -6.54 12.63
N GLU A 59 3.45 -7.68 12.99
CA GLU A 59 3.14 -7.95 14.38
C GLU A 59 4.45 -7.74 15.15
N LYS A 60 4.50 -6.70 15.99
CA LYS A 60 5.65 -6.49 16.88
C LYS A 60 5.79 -7.75 17.74
N GLY A 61 6.89 -8.47 17.53
CA GLY A 61 7.50 -9.43 18.46
C GLY A 61 6.52 -10.29 19.25
N ARG A 62 6.22 -11.48 18.75
CA ARG A 62 6.07 -12.62 19.67
C ARG A 62 7.47 -12.88 20.23
N GLU A 63 7.77 -12.35 21.41
CA GLU A 63 8.93 -12.80 22.17
C GLU A 63 8.82 -14.34 22.29
N PRO A 64 9.88 -15.12 22.00
CA PRO A 64 9.89 -16.52 22.37
C PRO A 64 9.79 -16.56 23.90
N GLU A 65 8.72 -17.14 24.44
CA GLU A 65 8.65 -17.51 25.86
C GLU A 65 9.92 -18.33 26.18
N ALA A 66 10.67 -17.86 27.16
CA ALA A 66 11.90 -18.48 27.66
C ALA A 66 11.62 -19.73 28.50
#